data_AF-A0A7G1I864-F1
#
_entry.id   AF-A0A7G1I864-F1
#
_cell.length_a   1.000
_cell.length_b   1.000
_cell.length_c   1.000
_cell.angle_alpha   90.00
_cell.angle_beta   90.00
_cell.angle_gamma   90.00
#
_symmetry.space_group_name_H-M   'P 1'
#
loop_
_entity.id
_entity.type
_entity.pdbx_description
1 polymer ?
#
loop_
_entity_poly.entity_id
_entity_poly.type
_entity_poly.pdbx_seq_one_letter_code
_entity_poly.pdbx_strand_id
1 'polypeptide(L)'
;MAAATERGVVVRFIIGDPDSAHVAERGEAQGIGTALAARCRMTLLRLQPLSGTSGLEIRTHTTPLYTSMFRADDTLIANPHLYGAPASDNPAIVIKRDDAPDLWNDHRLAFERVWNTARPIQAHS
;
A
#
# COMPACT_ATOMS: atom_id res chain seq x y z
N MET A 1 -4.74 15.20 -1.07
CA MET A 1 -3.98 14.86 0.16
C MET A 1 -3.81 16.09 1.04
N ALA A 2 -3.22 17.19 0.54
CA ALA A 2 -3.14 18.47 1.26
C ALA A 2 -4.48 18.92 1.90
N ALA A 3 -5.57 18.96 1.11
CA ALA A 3 -6.89 19.30 1.64
C ALA A 3 -7.41 18.36 2.74
N ALA A 4 -7.01 17.08 2.75
CA ALA A 4 -7.43 16.13 3.79
C ALA A 4 -6.60 16.32 5.06
N THR A 5 -5.28 16.49 4.94
CA THR A 5 -4.38 16.74 6.07
C THR A 5 -4.66 18.08 6.74
N GLU A 6 -5.03 19.12 5.98
CA GLU A 6 -5.50 20.41 6.50
C GLU A 6 -6.75 20.28 7.39
N ARG A 7 -7.58 19.25 7.14
CA ARG A 7 -8.75 18.92 7.99
C ARG A 7 -8.40 17.97 9.14
N GLY A 8 -7.12 17.71 9.39
CA GLY A 8 -6.65 16.83 10.48
C GLY A 8 -6.67 15.34 10.15
N VAL A 9 -6.89 14.94 8.89
CA VAL A 9 -6.86 13.52 8.49
C VAL A 9 -5.43 13.01 8.47
N VAL A 10 -5.18 11.89 9.15
CA VAL A 10 -3.90 11.17 9.08
C VAL A 10 -3.88 10.29 7.84
N VAL A 11 -2.88 10.47 6.99
CA VAL A 11 -2.68 9.73 5.75
C VAL A 11 -1.41 8.90 5.84
N ARG A 12 -1.50 7.63 5.46
CA ARG A 12 -0.40 6.67 5.48
C ARG A 12 -0.30 5.95 4.15
N PHE A 13 0.88 5.98 3.53
CA PHE A 13 1.21 5.17 2.37
C PHE A 13 2.30 4.17 2.70
N ILE A 14 2.12 2.93 2.26
CA ILE A 14 3.13 1.89 2.36
C ILE A 14 3.27 1.20 1.01
N ILE A 15 4.46 1.31 0.42
CA ILE A 15 4.73 0.88 -0.96
C ILE A 15 5.77 -0.25 -0.94
N GLY A 16 5.60 -1.24 -1.80
CA GLY A 16 6.62 -2.29 -1.95
C GLY A 16 7.96 -1.68 -2.33
N ASP A 17 9.02 -2.04 -1.61
CA ASP A 17 10.38 -1.60 -1.90
C ASP A 17 10.79 -2.11 -3.30
N PRO A 18 11.09 -1.20 -4.26
CA PRO A 18 11.46 -1.58 -5.62
C PRO A 18 12.68 -2.50 -5.72
N ASP A 19 13.54 -2.52 -4.70
CA ASP A 19 14.77 -3.30 -4.68
C ASP A 19 14.60 -4.60 -3.87
N SER A 20 13.39 -4.90 -3.39
CA SER A 20 13.11 -6.14 -2.67
C SER A 20 12.91 -7.34 -3.59
N ALA A 21 13.41 -8.50 -3.14
CA ALA A 21 13.20 -9.78 -3.80
C ALA A 21 11.71 -10.09 -4.02
N HIS A 22 10.84 -9.79 -3.05
CA HIS A 22 9.41 -10.07 -3.17
C HIS A 22 8.69 -9.22 -4.22
N VAL A 23 9.14 -7.98 -4.47
CA VAL A 23 8.63 -7.19 -5.60
C VAL A 23 9.09 -7.79 -6.93
N ALA A 24 10.34 -8.26 -7.01
CA ALA A 24 10.84 -8.94 -8.21
C ALA A 24 10.09 -10.26 -8.48
N GLU A 25 9.99 -11.14 -7.48
CA GLU A 25 9.25 -12.42 -7.54
C GLU A 25 7.81 -12.22 -8.01
N ARG A 26 7.13 -11.20 -7.46
CA ARG A 26 5.76 -10.89 -7.84
C ARG A 26 5.65 -10.34 -9.26
N GLY A 27 6.65 -9.60 -9.73
CA GLY A 27 6.74 -9.13 -11.11
C GLY A 27 6.85 -10.29 -12.09
N GLU A 28 7.73 -11.26 -11.79
CA GLU A 28 7.88 -12.50 -12.56
C GLU A 28 6.59 -13.32 -12.54
N ALA A 29 5.98 -13.52 -11.37
CA ALA A 29 4.72 -14.27 -11.24
C ALA A 29 3.58 -13.65 -12.07
N GLN A 30 3.55 -12.33 -12.25
CA GLN A 30 2.56 -11.62 -13.08
C GLN A 30 2.91 -11.59 -14.58
N GLY A 31 4.07 -12.12 -14.98
CA GLY A 31 4.56 -12.03 -16.35
C GLY A 31 4.97 -10.61 -16.78
N ILE A 32 5.20 -9.70 -15.84
CA ILE A 32 5.60 -8.30 -16.11
C ILE A 32 7.03 -7.98 -15.68
N GLY A 33 7.71 -8.94 -15.04
CA GLY A 33 9.10 -8.83 -14.59
C GLY A 33 9.41 -7.52 -13.86
N THR A 34 10.45 -6.83 -14.33
CA THR A 34 10.96 -5.58 -13.74
C THR A 34 9.96 -4.40 -13.79
N ALA A 35 8.88 -4.50 -14.57
CA ALA A 35 7.87 -3.45 -14.65
C ALA A 35 7.16 -3.20 -13.31
N LEU A 36 7.05 -4.21 -12.44
CA LEU A 36 6.46 -4.01 -11.11
C LEU A 36 7.35 -3.12 -10.23
N ALA A 37 8.66 -3.37 -10.20
CA ALA A 37 9.61 -2.51 -9.51
C ALA A 37 9.59 -1.07 -10.07
N ALA A 38 9.49 -0.93 -11.40
CA ALA A 38 9.35 0.38 -12.05
C ALA A 38 8.07 1.12 -11.61
N ARG A 39 6.94 0.40 -11.45
CA ARG A 39 5.69 0.98 -10.92
C ARG A 39 5.84 1.44 -9.46
N CYS A 40 6.54 0.67 -8.62
CA CYS A 40 6.86 1.09 -7.26
C CYS A 40 7.71 2.37 -7.26
N ARG A 41 8.79 2.44 -8.05
CA ARG A 41 9.63 3.64 -8.18
C ARG A 41 8.82 4.86 -8.65
N MET A 42 7.99 4.68 -9.68
CA MET A 42 7.13 5.75 -10.20
C MET A 42 6.16 6.26 -9.13
N THR A 43 5.57 5.36 -8.35
CA THR A 43 4.67 5.73 -7.24
C THR A 43 5.42 6.52 -6.17
N LEU A 44 6.60 6.06 -5.78
CA LEU A 44 7.46 6.74 -4.81
C LEU A 44 7.88 8.14 -5.29
N LEU A 45 8.31 8.28 -6.54
CA LEU A 45 8.67 9.57 -7.14
C LEU A 45 7.51 10.58 -7.11
N ARG A 46 6.27 10.12 -7.30
CA ARG A 46 5.07 10.97 -7.22
C ARG A 46 4.71 11.36 -5.78
N LEU A 47 4.99 10.49 -4.83
CA LEU A 47 4.70 10.71 -3.41
C LEU A 47 5.81 11.49 -2.70
N GLN A 48 7.05 11.42 -3.18
CA GLN A 48 8.21 12.04 -2.55
C GLN A 48 8.07 13.56 -2.34
N PRO A 49 7.53 14.37 -3.28
CA PRO A 49 7.30 15.80 -3.04
C PRO A 49 6.33 16.10 -1.90
N LEU A 50 5.53 15.12 -1.46
CA LEU A 50 4.59 15.26 -0.35
C LEU A 50 5.21 14.84 0.99
N SER A 51 6.39 14.21 0.98
CA SER A 51 7.12 13.84 2.20
C SER A 51 7.41 15.10 3.03
N GLY A 52 7.12 15.04 4.34
CA GLY A 52 7.21 16.20 5.23
C GLY A 52 5.90 16.98 5.42
N THR A 53 4.85 16.68 4.66
CA THR A 53 3.51 17.23 4.93
C THR A 53 3.00 16.74 6.29
N SER A 54 2.58 17.67 7.16
CA SER A 54 2.03 17.31 8.47
C SER A 54 0.82 16.37 8.32
N GLY A 55 0.79 15.29 9.11
CA GLY A 55 -0.25 14.27 9.04
C GLY A 55 -0.12 13.26 7.89
N LEU A 56 0.92 13.34 7.05
CA LEU A 56 1.20 12.39 5.98
C LEU A 56 2.51 11.64 6.25
N GLU A 57 2.46 10.32 6.21
CA GLU A 57 3.64 9.47 6.32
C GLU A 57 3.69 8.45 5.18
N ILE A 58 4.89 8.28 4.61
CA ILE A 58 5.15 7.43 3.45
C ILE A 58 6.30 6.49 3.79
N ARG A 59 6.07 5.18 3.68
CA ARG A 59 7.04 4.13 4.00
C ARG A 59 7.20 3.12 2.85
N THR A 60 8.33 2.41 2.85
CA THR A 60 8.55 1.22 2.02
C THR A 60 8.66 -0.05 2.86
N HIS A 61 8.25 -1.18 2.29
CA HIS A 61 8.32 -2.48 2.96
C HIS A 61 8.88 -3.56 2.04
N THR A 62 9.49 -4.58 2.64
CA THR A 62 10.07 -5.73 1.94
C THR A 62 9.33 -7.01 2.32
N THR A 63 8.02 -6.95 2.60
CA THR A 63 7.22 -8.15 2.90
C THR A 63 6.58 -8.68 1.62
N PRO A 64 6.29 -10.00 1.52
CA PRO A 64 5.37 -10.51 0.52
C PRO A 64 4.05 -9.73 0.59
N LEU A 65 3.51 -9.32 -0.56
CA LEU A 65 2.21 -8.66 -0.62
C LEU A 65 1.16 -9.72 -0.94
N TYR A 66 0.27 -10.00 0.02
CA TYR A 66 -0.87 -10.91 -0.15
C TYR A 66 -2.13 -10.18 -0.64
N THR A 67 -2.31 -8.94 -0.17
CA THR A 67 -3.42 -8.07 -0.59
C THR A 67 -2.95 -6.63 -0.59
N SER A 68 -3.22 -5.91 -1.67
CA SER A 68 -3.23 -4.45 -1.61
C SER A 68 -4.49 -3.98 -0.92
N MET A 69 -4.42 -2.83 -0.24
CA MET A 69 -5.54 -2.30 0.54
C MET A 69 -5.63 -0.79 0.40
N PHE A 70 -6.85 -0.28 0.32
CA PHE A 70 -7.18 1.13 0.52
C PHE A 70 -8.14 1.21 1.70
N ARG A 71 -7.91 2.13 2.64
CA ARG A 71 -8.78 2.32 3.79
C ARG A 71 -9.07 3.79 4.00
N ALA A 72 -10.33 4.12 4.20
CA ALA A 72 -10.80 5.41 4.69
C ALA A 72 -11.79 5.14 5.82
N ASP A 73 -11.46 5.62 7.02
CA ASP A 73 -12.26 5.45 8.23
C ASP A 73 -12.71 3.99 8.43
N ASP A 74 -14.00 3.72 8.31
CA ASP A 74 -14.63 2.42 8.57
C ASP A 74 -14.85 1.58 7.31
N THR A 75 -14.35 2.04 6.15
CA THR A 75 -14.43 1.32 4.88
C THR A 75 -13.03 0.95 4.38
N LEU A 76 -12.87 -0.32 4.02
CA LEU A 76 -11.67 -0.88 3.44
C LEU A 76 -11.99 -1.52 2.08
N ILE A 77 -11.12 -1.32 1.10
CA ILE A 77 -11.13 -2.06 -0.17
C ILE A 77 -9.91 -2.98 -0.13
N ALA A 78 -10.16 -4.28 -0.09
CA ALA A 78 -9.14 -5.31 -0.20
C ALA A 78 -9.04 -5.77 -1.65
N ASN A 79 -7.82 -5.85 -2.16
CA ASN A 79 -7.52 -6.39 -3.48
C ASN A 79 -6.54 -7.57 -3.30
N PRO A 80 -7.07 -8.77 -2.96
CA PRO A 80 -6.25 -9.96 -2.76
C PRO A 80 -5.62 -10.39 -4.08
N HIS A 81 -4.37 -10.84 -4.03
CA HIS A 81 -3.64 -11.22 -5.22
C HIS A 81 -4.00 -12.62 -5.68
N LEU A 82 -4.61 -12.72 -6.86
CA LEU A 82 -4.76 -13.98 -7.58
C LEU A 82 -3.41 -14.35 -8.20
N TYR A 83 -2.99 -15.60 -8.00
CA TYR A 83 -1.73 -16.09 -8.53
C TYR A 83 -1.69 -15.98 -10.06
N GLY A 84 -0.62 -15.43 -10.61
CA GLY A 84 -0.46 -15.25 -12.06
C GLY A 84 -1.21 -14.05 -12.65
N ALA A 85 -2.16 -13.46 -11.92
CA ALA A 85 -3.03 -12.42 -12.45
C ALA A 85 -2.41 -11.01 -12.30
N PRO A 86 -2.51 -10.15 -13.33
CA PRO A 86 -2.23 -8.72 -13.19
C PRO A 86 -3.05 -8.09 -12.07
N ALA A 87 -2.51 -7.04 -11.45
CA ALA A 87 -3.20 -6.33 -10.37
C ALA A 87 -4.61 -5.82 -10.75
N SER A 88 -4.83 -5.45 -12.03
CA SER A 88 -6.12 -4.99 -12.56
C SER A 88 -7.21 -6.05 -12.58
N ASP A 89 -6.81 -7.32 -12.58
CA ASP A 89 -7.71 -8.46 -12.79
C ASP A 89 -8.09 -9.12 -11.45
N ASN A 90 -7.43 -8.69 -10.36
CA ASN A 90 -7.74 -9.11 -9.01
C ASN A 90 -9.08 -8.50 -8.55
N PRO A 91 -9.88 -9.23 -7.73
CA PRO A 91 -11.15 -8.73 -7.23
C PRO A 91 -10.94 -7.51 -6.31
N ALA A 92 -11.86 -6.55 -6.36
CA ALA A 92 -11.92 -5.45 -5.40
C ALA A 92 -13.07 -5.69 -4.43
N ILE A 93 -12.75 -6.07 -3.20
CA ILE A 93 -13.73 -6.43 -2.17
C ILE A 93 -13.89 -5.24 -1.23
N VAL A 94 -15.11 -4.69 -1.16
CA VAL A 94 -15.46 -3.64 -0.21
C VAL A 94 -15.86 -4.27 1.13
N ILE A 95 -15.18 -3.88 2.19
CA ILE A 95 -15.39 -4.37 3.56
C ILE A 95 -15.71 -3.16 4.43
N LYS A 96 -16.94 -3.09 4.95
CA LYS A 96 -17.33 -2.09 5.94
C LYS A 96 -17.24 -2.69 7.33
N ARG A 97 -16.79 -1.90 8.31
CA ARG A 97 -16.64 -2.34 9.70
C ARG A 97 -17.95 -2.88 10.27
N ASP A 98 -19.07 -2.21 10.01
CA ASP A 98 -20.38 -2.61 10.56
C ASP A 98 -20.92 -3.90 9.94
N ASP A 99 -20.59 -4.15 8.67
CA ASP A 99 -21.05 -5.34 7.94
C ASP A 99 -20.19 -6.58 8.27
N ALA A 100 -18.89 -6.41 8.53
CA ALA A 100 -17.93 -7.48 8.78
C ALA A 100 -16.79 -7.04 9.73
N PRO A 101 -17.06 -6.88 11.05
CA PRO A 101 -16.14 -6.24 11.99
C PRO A 101 -14.82 -6.99 12.16
N ASP A 102 -14.88 -8.32 12.25
CA ASP A 102 -13.69 -9.14 12.43
C ASP A 102 -12.79 -9.10 11.18
N LEU A 103 -13.39 -9.30 10.00
CA LEU A 103 -12.66 -9.25 8.73
C LEU A 103 -12.02 -7.88 8.48
N TRP A 104 -12.75 -6.80 8.81
CA TRP A 104 -12.23 -5.44 8.75
C TRP A 104 -11.05 -5.25 9.70
N ASN A 105 -11.17 -5.74 10.95
CA ASN A 105 -10.11 -5.61 11.94
C ASN A 105 -8.87 -6.43 11.58
N ASP A 106 -9.03 -7.62 11.01
CA ASP A 106 -7.92 -8.47 10.56
C ASP A 106 -7.11 -7.82 9.44
N HIS A 107 -7.78 -7.21 8.45
CA HIS A 107 -7.11 -6.45 7.39
C HIS A 107 -6.40 -5.21 7.95
N ARG A 108 -7.03 -4.49 8.89
CA ARG A 108 -6.39 -3.37 9.59
C ARG A 108 -5.14 -3.82 10.35
N LEU A 109 -5.21 -4.91 11.11
CA LEU A 109 -4.08 -5.46 11.84
C LEU A 109 -2.97 -5.95 10.89
N ALA A 110 -3.32 -6.52 9.74
CA ALA A 110 -2.36 -6.88 8.71
C ALA A 110 -1.60 -5.65 8.18
N PHE A 111 -2.31 -4.55 7.90
CA PHE A 111 -1.68 -3.28 7.55
C PHE A 111 -0.71 -2.81 8.63
N GLU A 112 -1.14 -2.78 9.91
CA GLU A 112 -0.31 -2.31 11.01
C GLU A 112 0.95 -3.18 11.22
N ARG A 113 0.86 -4.51 11.02
CA ARG A 113 2.03 -5.39 11.07
C ARG A 113 3.09 -5.01 10.03
N VAL A 114 2.68 -4.76 8.78
CA VAL A 114 3.61 -4.31 7.73
C VAL A 114 4.12 -2.92 8.07
N TRP A 115 3.23 -1.99 8.43
CA TRP A 115 3.55 -0.61 8.79
C TRP A 115 4.66 -0.49 9.84
N ASN A 116 4.56 -1.26 10.92
CA ASN A 116 5.50 -1.20 12.04
C ASN A 116 6.91 -1.69 11.70
N THR A 117 7.08 -2.43 10.61
CA THR A 117 8.39 -2.90 10.13
C THR A 117 8.91 -2.10 8.93
N ALA A 118 8.08 -1.22 8.38
CA ALA A 118 8.37 -0.45 7.19
C ALA A 118 9.29 0.74 7.46
N ARG A 119 10.06 1.13 6.45
CA ARG A 119 11.04 2.21 6.54
C ARG A 119 10.48 3.50 5.94
N PRO A 120 10.57 4.65 6.63
CA PRO A 120 10.23 5.93 6.02
C PRO A 120 11.04 6.20 4.76
N ILE A 121 10.43 6.82 3.75
CA ILE A 121 11.19 7.33 2.61
C ILE A 121 11.97 8.58 3.01
N GLN A 122 13.07 8.86 2.32
CA GLN A 122 13.79 10.11 2.53
C GLN A 122 12.91 11.29 2.12
N ALA A 123 12.86 12.29 3.00
CA ALA A 123 12.17 13.53 2.71
C ALA A 123 12.79 14.21 1.48
N HIS A 124 11.96 14.82 0.64
CA HIS A 124 12.46 15.76 -0.36
C HIS A 124 13.06 16.96 0.38
N SER A 125 14.35 17.23 0.11
CA SER A 125 15.08 18.37 0.71
C SER A 125 14.66 19.69 0.07
#